data_AF-A0A2E9D981-F1
#
_entry.id   AF-A0A2E9D981-F1
#
_cell.length_a   1.000
_cell.length_b   1.000
_cell.length_c   1.000
_cell.angle_alpha   90.00
_cell.angle_beta   90.00
_cell.angle_gamma   90.00
#
_symmetry.space_group_name_H-M   'P 1'
#
loop_
_entity.id
_entity.type
_entity.pdbx_description
1 polymer ?
#
loop_
_entity_poly.entity_id
_entity_poly.type
_entity_poly.pdbx_seq_one_letter_code
_entity_poly.pdbx_strand_id
1 'polypeptide(L)'
;MQQNFKNLSFIDHIAIIVDNISSSVEYYYKRFNCKVKYQDSSWALLEFLNINLALVTKNEHPNHFAIVDKEINENKDIQFHRDGIGYLYIQDPDSNYIELIDRKS
;
A
#
# COMPACT_ATOMS: atom_id res chain seq x y z
N MET A 1 35.27 -11.30 -5.53
CA MET A 1 33.93 -11.38 -4.93
C MET A 1 32.97 -10.73 -5.91
N GLN A 2 32.20 -11.51 -6.67
CA GLN A 2 31.11 -10.96 -7.48
C GLN A 2 30.04 -10.46 -6.52
N GLN A 3 29.81 -9.15 -6.47
CA GLN A 3 28.59 -8.65 -5.85
C GLN A 3 27.43 -9.08 -6.74
N ASN A 4 26.57 -9.97 -6.23
CA ASN A 4 25.25 -10.17 -6.82
C ASN A 4 24.49 -8.87 -6.62
N PHE A 5 24.37 -8.06 -7.67
CA PHE A 5 23.48 -6.92 -7.66
C PHE A 5 22.04 -7.46 -7.63
N LYS A 6 21.45 -7.54 -6.43
CA LYS A 6 20.00 -7.72 -6.31
C LYS A 6 19.33 -6.52 -6.97
N ASN A 7 18.26 -6.77 -7.72
CA ASN A 7 17.39 -5.71 -8.20
C ASN A 7 16.84 -4.92 -7.00
N LEU A 8 16.65 -3.62 -7.18
CA LEU A 8 16.00 -2.79 -6.17
C LEU A 8 14.54 -3.22 -6.02
N SER A 9 14.06 -3.29 -4.77
CA SER A 9 12.66 -3.56 -4.47
C SER A 9 11.76 -2.40 -4.94
N PHE A 10 10.50 -2.71 -5.27
CA PHE A 10 9.52 -1.74 -5.73
C PHE A 10 8.56 -1.37 -4.60
N ILE A 11 8.47 -0.07 -4.28
CA ILE A 11 7.40 0.45 -3.41
C ILE A 11 6.15 0.61 -4.27
N ASP A 12 5.06 -0.03 -3.87
CA ASP A 12 3.80 -0.05 -4.63
C ASP A 12 2.87 1.09 -4.24
N HIS A 13 2.64 1.22 -2.94
CA HIS A 13 1.77 2.25 -2.41
C HIS A 13 2.16 2.66 -1.00
N ILE A 14 1.63 3.80 -0.56
CA ILE A 14 1.74 4.30 0.81
C ILE A 14 0.32 4.51 1.33
N ALA A 15 0.05 4.05 2.54
CA ALA A 15 -1.19 4.29 3.26
C ALA A 15 -1.00 5.33 4.37
N ILE A 16 -1.74 6.43 4.28
CA ILE A 16 -1.78 7.48 5.31
C ILE A 16 -3.13 7.51 6.00
N ILE A 17 -3.11 7.80 7.30
CA ILE A 17 -4.32 7.91 8.11
C ILE A 17 -4.98 9.26 7.86
N VAL A 18 -6.28 9.25 7.62
CA VAL A 18 -7.12 10.45 7.50
C VAL A 18 -8.39 10.30 8.34
N ASP A 19 -8.95 11.43 8.78
CA ASP A 19 -10.15 11.43 9.61
C ASP A 19 -11.44 11.19 8.79
N ASN A 20 -11.47 11.65 7.54
CA ASN A 20 -12.62 11.50 6.66
C ASN A 20 -12.18 11.22 5.22
N ILE A 21 -12.57 10.05 4.70
CA ILE A 21 -12.17 9.59 3.37
C ILE A 21 -12.65 10.56 2.28
N SER A 22 -13.94 10.88 2.23
CA SER A 22 -14.52 11.71 1.18
C SER A 22 -13.89 13.11 1.11
N SER A 23 -13.72 13.77 2.27
CA SER A 23 -13.11 15.10 2.35
C SER A 23 -11.64 15.06 1.90
N SER A 24 -10.92 14.00 2.26
CA SER A 24 -9.51 13.84 1.89
C SER A 24 -9.34 13.55 0.40
N VAL A 25 -10.15 12.64 -0.17
CA VAL A 25 -10.17 12.37 -1.61
C VAL A 25 -10.44 13.64 -2.40
N GLU A 26 -11.45 14.43 -1.99
CA GLU A 26 -11.78 15.70 -2.66
C GLU A 26 -10.59 16.68 -2.63
N TYR A 27 -9.90 16.78 -1.49
CA TYR A 27 -8.72 17.63 -1.36
C TYR A 27 -7.59 17.22 -2.31
N TYR A 28 -7.18 15.95 -2.29
CA TYR A 28 -6.09 15.46 -3.13
C TYR A 28 -6.42 15.55 -4.63
N TYR A 29 -7.63 15.13 -5.00
CA TYR A 29 -8.10 15.14 -6.39
C TYR A 29 -8.18 16.56 -6.98
N LYS A 30 -8.58 17.56 -6.19
CA LYS A 30 -8.61 18.96 -6.65
C LYS A 30 -7.23 19.59 -6.70
N ARG A 31 -6.32 19.19 -5.81
CA ARG A 31 -5.00 19.83 -5.67
C ARG A 31 -3.94 19.26 -6.59
N PHE A 32 -4.05 17.98 -6.96
CA PHE A 32 -3.06 17.24 -7.73
C PHE A 32 -3.71 16.52 -8.90
N ASN A 33 -2.91 16.22 -9.93
CA ASN A 33 -3.36 15.38 -11.04
C ASN A 33 -3.18 13.90 -10.64
N CYS A 34 -4.22 13.33 -10.03
CA CYS A 34 -4.29 11.92 -9.65
C CYS A 34 -5.64 11.33 -10.06
N LYS A 35 -5.73 10.00 -10.15
CA LYS A 35 -6.97 9.29 -10.47
C LYS A 35 -7.52 8.57 -9.24
N VAL A 36 -8.80 8.76 -8.93
CA VAL A 36 -9.47 7.95 -7.92
C VAL A 36 -9.73 6.54 -8.50
N LYS A 37 -9.06 5.54 -7.97
CA LYS A 37 -9.17 4.13 -8.39
C LYS A 37 -10.24 3.39 -7.62
N TYR A 38 -10.35 3.71 -6.35
CA TYR A 38 -11.31 3.14 -5.42
C TYR A 38 -11.66 4.15 -4.34
N GLN A 39 -12.90 4.10 -3.86
CA GLN A 39 -13.34 4.87 -2.70
C GLN A 39 -14.57 4.19 -2.07
N ASP A 40 -14.52 3.99 -0.77
CA ASP A 40 -15.68 3.71 0.08
C ASP A 40 -15.63 4.53 1.37
N SER A 41 -16.35 4.11 2.41
CA SER A 41 -16.37 4.81 3.69
C SER A 41 -15.14 4.57 4.58
N SER A 42 -14.39 3.48 4.35
CA SER A 42 -13.25 3.12 5.20
C SER A 42 -11.89 3.40 4.57
N TRP A 43 -11.80 3.39 3.23
CA TRP A 43 -10.58 3.75 2.52
C TRP A 43 -10.81 4.25 1.08
N ALA A 44 -9.77 4.84 0.51
CA ALA A 44 -9.70 5.21 -0.90
C ALA A 44 -8.30 4.98 -1.45
N LEU A 45 -8.22 4.72 -2.76
CA LEU A 45 -6.95 4.55 -3.49
C LEU A 45 -6.85 5.60 -4.59
N LEU A 46 -5.78 6.40 -4.53
CA LEU A 46 -5.47 7.44 -5.50
C LEU A 46 -4.23 7.04 -6.30
N GLU A 47 -4.36 6.91 -7.60
CA GLU A 47 -3.23 6.65 -8.50
C GLU A 47 -2.49 7.95 -8.81
N PHE A 48 -1.22 8.02 -8.43
CA PHE A 48 -0.25 9.01 -8.88
C PHE A 48 0.65 8.40 -9.96
N LEU A 49 1.50 9.24 -10.59
CA LEU A 49 2.34 8.83 -11.72
C LEU A 49 3.23 7.62 -11.43
N ASN A 50 3.73 7.49 -10.19
CA ASN A 50 4.76 6.53 -9.82
C ASN A 50 4.28 5.44 -8.85
N ILE A 51 3.37 5.78 -7.94
CA ILE A 51 2.83 4.89 -6.90
C ILE A 51 1.38 5.23 -6.61
N ASN A 52 0.68 4.36 -5.88
CA ASN A 52 -0.64 4.68 -5.36
C ASN A 52 -0.55 5.29 -3.95
N LEU A 53 -1.49 6.17 -3.62
CA LEU A 53 -1.71 6.71 -2.27
C LEU A 53 -3.03 6.15 -1.74
N ALA A 54 -2.95 5.33 -0.69
CA ALA A 54 -4.10 4.87 0.05
C ALA A 54 -4.42 5.87 1.18
N LEU A 55 -5.68 6.26 1.28
CA LEU A 55 -6.22 7.03 2.38
C LEU A 55 -7.03 6.07 3.24
N VAL A 56 -6.67 5.91 4.51
CA VAL A 56 -7.31 4.93 5.39
C VAL A 56 -7.75 5.57 6.70
N THR A 57 -8.77 5.00 7.35
CA THR A 57 -9.18 5.43 8.69
C THR A 57 -8.38 4.72 9.78
N LYS A 58 -8.11 5.42 10.89
CA LYS A 58 -7.24 4.95 12.00
C LYS A 58 -7.64 3.59 12.60
N ASN A 59 -8.93 3.25 12.56
CA ASN A 59 -9.46 2.10 13.25
C ASN A 59 -9.42 0.81 12.41
N GLU A 60 -9.29 0.93 11.08
CA GLU A 60 -9.41 -0.22 10.18
C GLU A 60 -8.06 -0.62 9.57
N HIS A 61 -7.16 0.33 9.30
CA HIS A 61 -5.86 0.03 8.70
C HIS A 61 -4.73 0.86 9.35
N PRO A 62 -3.59 0.23 9.69
CA PRO A 62 -2.41 0.97 10.13
C PRO A 62 -1.83 1.80 8.98
N ASN A 63 -1.11 2.87 9.31
CA ASN A 63 -0.23 3.51 8.35
C ASN A 63 0.88 2.54 7.93
N HIS A 64 1.14 2.41 6.64
CA HIS A 64 2.16 1.53 6.12
C HIS A 64 2.63 1.99 4.74
N PHE A 65 3.69 1.37 4.25
CA PHE A 65 4.00 1.34 2.83
C PHE A 65 4.13 -0.11 2.39
N ALA A 66 3.81 -0.36 1.12
CA ALA A 66 3.84 -1.69 0.54
C ALA A 66 5.05 -1.89 -0.37
N ILE A 67 5.72 -3.04 -0.23
CA ILE A 67 6.79 -3.49 -1.11
C ILE A 67 6.31 -4.72 -1.88
N VAL A 68 6.58 -4.75 -3.19
CA VAL A 68 6.34 -5.96 -3.99
C VAL A 68 7.41 -7.01 -3.69
N ASP A 69 6.97 -8.16 -3.19
CA ASP A 69 7.78 -9.34 -2.94
C ASP A 69 7.03 -10.59 -3.42
N LYS A 70 7.46 -11.16 -4.54
CA LYS A 70 6.81 -12.33 -5.15
C LYS A 70 7.03 -13.61 -4.35
N GLU A 71 8.04 -13.66 -3.48
CA GLU A 71 8.40 -14.84 -2.72
C GLU A 71 7.39 -15.12 -1.60
N ILE A 72 6.59 -14.12 -1.21
CA ILE A 72 5.56 -14.30 -0.17
C ILE A 72 4.47 -15.30 -0.56
N ASN A 73 4.28 -15.59 -1.86
CA ASN A 73 3.33 -16.60 -2.33
C ASN A 73 3.65 -18.02 -1.86
N GLU A 74 4.88 -18.26 -1.41
CA GLU A 74 5.29 -19.54 -0.82
C GLU A 74 5.09 -19.57 0.71
N ASN A 75 4.75 -18.43 1.32
CA ASN A 75 4.51 -18.33 2.74
C ASN A 75 3.13 -18.90 3.11
N LYS A 76 3.09 -19.75 4.15
CA LYS A 76 1.86 -20.39 4.63
C LYS A 76 0.91 -19.44 5.32
N ASP A 77 1.42 -18.31 5.82
CA ASP A 77 0.65 -17.31 6.57
C ASP A 77 0.13 -16.18 5.66
N ILE A 78 0.35 -16.28 4.34
CA ILE A 78 -0.12 -15.27 3.38
C ILE A 78 -1.65 -15.11 3.48
N GLN A 79 -2.08 -13.85 3.53
CA GLN A 79 -3.50 -13.48 3.47
C GLN A 79 -3.81 -12.87 2.12
N PHE A 80 -5.09 -12.73 1.78
CA PHE A 80 -5.51 -12.18 0.50
C PHE A 80 -6.47 -11.02 0.68
N HIS A 81 -6.18 -9.92 0.00
CA HIS A 81 -7.11 -8.82 -0.19
C HIS A 81 -8.31 -9.28 -1.03
N ARG A 82 -9.38 -8.48 -1.06
CA ARG A 82 -10.61 -8.82 -1.81
C ARG A 82 -10.38 -8.94 -3.32
N ASP A 83 -9.38 -8.26 -3.85
CA ASP A 83 -8.94 -8.31 -5.24
C ASP A 83 -7.98 -9.49 -5.54
N GLY A 84 -7.71 -10.33 -4.54
CA GLY A 84 -6.85 -11.49 -4.63
C GLY A 84 -5.36 -11.17 -4.64
N ILE A 85 -4.93 -9.95 -4.32
CA ILE A 85 -3.52 -9.65 -4.03
C ILE A 85 -3.16 -10.33 -2.71
N GLY A 86 -2.09 -11.13 -2.74
CA GLY A 86 -1.54 -11.78 -1.57
C GLY A 86 -0.73 -10.78 -0.75
N TYR A 87 -0.87 -10.79 0.57
CA TYR A 87 -0.17 -9.85 1.45
C TYR A 87 0.26 -10.47 2.78
N LEU A 88 1.29 -9.84 3.37
CA LEU A 88 1.79 -10.06 4.73
C LEU A 88 2.15 -8.72 5.36
N TYR A 89 1.90 -8.57 6.66
CA TYR A 89 2.43 -7.43 7.42
C TYR A 89 3.64 -7.85 8.24
N ILE A 90 4.71 -7.06 8.14
CA ILE A 90 5.86 -7.10 9.03
C ILE A 90 6.04 -5.74 9.70
N GLN A 91 6.89 -5.69 10.72
CA GLN A 91 7.28 -4.44 11.37
C GLN A 91 8.78 -4.21 11.24
N ASP A 92 9.16 -2.96 11.03
CA ASP A 92 10.56 -2.54 11.11
C ASP A 92 11.01 -2.40 12.59
N PRO A 93 12.30 -2.08 12.86
CA PRO A 93 12.79 -1.93 14.23
C PRO A 93 12.08 -0.84 15.05
N ASP A 94 11.44 0.12 14.40
CA ASP A 94 10.71 1.24 15.02
C ASP A 94 9.20 0.97 15.08
N SER A 95 8.78 -0.27 14.83
CA SER A 95 7.38 -0.73 14.83
C SER A 95 6.50 -0.13 13.72
N ASN A 96 7.09 0.43 12.66
CA ASN A 96 6.33 0.83 11.47
C ASN A 96 5.87 -0.42 10.72
N TYR A 97 4.60 -0.41 10.30
CA TYR A 97 4.08 -1.49 9.47
C TYR A 97 4.62 -1.39 8.04
N ILE A 98 5.09 -2.52 7.53
CA ILE A 98 5.45 -2.71 6.12
C ILE A 98 4.56 -3.83 5.60
N GLU A 99 3.83 -3.54 4.53
CA GLU A 99 3.09 -4.57 3.80
C GLU A 99 4.01 -5.18 2.73
N LEU A 100 4.07 -6.50 2.66
CA LEU A 100 4.64 -7.21 1.53
C LEU A 100 3.47 -7.68 0.66
N ILE A 101 3.50 -7.39 -0.64
CA ILE A 101 2.47 -7.80 -1.60
C ILE A 101 3.05 -8.62 -2.74
N ASP A 102 2.31 -9.62 -3.21
CA ASP A 102 2.83 -10.58 -4.19
C ASP A 102 2.87 -10.05 -5.63
N ARG A 103 2.13 -8.95 -5.88
CA ARG A 103 2.05 -8.24 -7.16
C ARG A 103 1.66 -6.78 -6.95
N LYS A 104 1.83 -5.97 -8.00
CA LYS A 104 1.44 -4.55 -8.00
C LYS A 104 -0.08 -4.37 -7.92
N SER A 105 -0.53 -3.31 -7.25
CA SER A 105 -1.95 -2.91 -7.14
C SER A 105 -2.51 -2.19 -8.38
#